data_AF-A0A957I3F7-F1
#
_entry.id   AF-A0A957I3F7-F1
#
_cell.length_a   1.000
_cell.length_b   1.000
_cell.length_c   1.000
_cell.angle_alpha   90.00
_cell.angle_beta   90.00
_cell.angle_gamma   90.00
#
_symmetry.space_group_name_H-M   'P 1'
#
loop_
_entity.id
_entity.type
_entity.pdbx_description
1 polymer ?
#
loop_
_entity_poly.entity_id
_entity_poly.type
_entity_poly.pdbx_seq_one_letter_code
_entity_poly.pdbx_strand_id
1 'polypeptide(L)'
;MNRLARVLLILVSLLLAVVVVVAGILIYTVRRPFPKTNGNITVTGLQAEVNIYRDEYGIPHIYAQNADDLFFAEGYVHAQDRFWQME
;
A
#
# COMPACT_ATOMS: atom_id res chain seq x y z
N MET A 1 -43.77 16.56 -7.82
CA MET A 1 -42.66 16.03 -8.64
C MET A 1 -43.22 15.02 -9.63
N ASN A 2 -43.10 15.28 -10.93
CA ASN A 2 -43.69 14.43 -11.97
C ASN A 2 -43.04 13.03 -11.91
N ARG A 3 -43.81 11.97 -12.19
CA ARG A 3 -43.33 10.57 -12.09
C ARG A 3 -42.01 10.35 -12.85
N LEU A 4 -41.86 11.01 -14.01
CA LEU A 4 -40.64 11.01 -14.82
C LEU A 4 -39.40 11.57 -14.08
N ALA A 5 -39.54 12.70 -13.37
CA ALA A 5 -38.45 13.31 -12.62
C ALA A 5 -37.97 12.39 -11.48
N ARG A 6 -38.90 11.70 -10.81
CA ARG A 6 -38.55 10.71 -9.77
C ARG A 6 -37.78 9.53 -10.35
N VAL A 7 -38.18 9.01 -11.52
CA VAL A 7 -37.47 7.90 -12.19
C VAL A 7 -36.06 8.31 -12.62
N LEU A 8 -35.91 9.49 -13.23
CA LEU A 8 -34.60 10.00 -13.65
C LEU A 8 -33.65 10.16 -12.46
N LEU A 9 -34.13 10.69 -11.33
CA LEU A 9 -33.31 10.82 -10.13
C LEU A 9 -32.83 9.46 -9.59
N ILE A 10 -33.70 8.45 -9.60
CA ILE A 10 -33.32 7.09 -9.18
C ILE A 10 -32.24 6.52 -10.11
N LEU A 11 -32.42 6.64 -11.44
CA LEU A 11 -31.44 6.15 -12.41
C LEU A 11 -30.08 6.84 -12.26
N VAL A 12 -30.07 8.17 -12.07
CA VAL A 12 -28.84 8.92 -11.82
C VAL A 12 -28.17 8.49 -10.51
N SER A 13 -28.95 8.29 -9.43
CA SER A 13 -28.38 7.80 -8.16
C SER A 13 -27.78 6.39 -8.27
N LEU A 14 -28.43 5.51 -9.03
CA LEU A 14 -27.92 4.15 -9.29
C LEU A 14 -26.65 4.19 -10.12
N LEU A 15 -26.62 5.00 -11.17
CA LEU A 15 -25.43 5.19 -11.99
C LEU A 15 -24.26 5.72 -11.16
N LEU A 16 -24.50 6.73 -10.31
CA LEU A 16 -23.47 7.27 -9.42
C LEU A 16 -22.94 6.22 -8.45
N ALA A 17 -23.83 5.41 -7.86
CA ALA A 17 -23.43 4.32 -6.97
C ALA A 17 -22.55 3.29 -7.70
N VAL A 18 -22.90 2.92 -8.93
CA VAL A 18 -22.09 2.02 -9.77
C VAL A 18 -20.71 2.61 -10.05
N VAL A 19 -20.64 3.90 -10.40
CA VAL A 19 -19.36 4.59 -10.65
C VAL A 19 -18.46 4.57 -9.40
N VAL A 20 -19.01 4.84 -8.21
CA VAL A 20 -18.26 4.81 -6.95
C VAL A 20 -17.73 3.41 -6.65
N VAL A 21 -18.56 2.37 -6.85
CA VAL A 21 -18.15 0.97 -6.63
C VAL A 21 -17.03 0.57 -7.60
N VAL A 22 -17.18 0.88 -8.89
CA VAL A 22 -16.16 0.57 -9.90
C VAL A 22 -14.84 1.31 -9.58
N ALA A 23 -14.91 2.59 -9.24
CA ALA A 23 -13.73 3.35 -8.83
C ALA A 23 -13.05 2.73 -7.60
N GLY A 24 -13.83 2.32 -6.59
CA GLY A 24 -13.31 1.63 -5.40
C GLY A 24 -12.59 0.33 -5.74
N ILE A 25 -13.18 -0.51 -6.62
CA ILE A 25 -12.58 -1.76 -7.07
C ILE A 25 -11.28 -1.52 -7.82
N LEU A 26 -11.25 -0.54 -8.73
CA LEU A 26 -10.06 -0.18 -9.49
C LEU A 26 -8.93 0.31 -8.58
N ILE A 27 -9.24 1.21 -7.65
CA ILE A 27 -8.27 1.74 -6.68
C ILE A 27 -7.70 0.60 -5.81
N TYR A 28 -8.57 -0.28 -5.30
CA TYR A 28 -8.15 -1.43 -4.50
C TYR A 28 -7.22 -2.37 -5.28
N THR A 29 -7.60 -2.70 -6.51
CA THR A 29 -6.86 -3.65 -7.35
C THR A 29 -5.47 -3.13 -7.72
N VAL A 30 -5.36 -1.83 -8.05
CA VAL A 30 -4.09 -1.21 -8.43
C VAL A 30 -3.17 -0.98 -7.22
N ARG A 31 -3.73 -0.66 -6.04
CA ARG A 31 -2.92 -0.34 -4.84
C ARG A 31 -2.55 -1.55 -3.97
N ARG A 32 -3.33 -2.63 -4.01
CA ARG A 32 -3.06 -3.86 -3.24
C ARG A 32 -1.61 -4.39 -3.37
N PRO A 33 -0.97 -4.43 -4.55
CA PRO A 33 0.38 -4.98 -4.68
C PRO A 33 1.49 -4.04 -4.19
N PHE A 34 1.19 -2.79 -3.83
CA PHE A 34 2.24 -1.88 -3.35
C PHE A 34 2.77 -2.34 -1.98
N PRO A 35 4.09 -2.27 -1.77
CA PRO A 35 4.71 -2.66 -0.51
C PRO A 35 4.25 -1.73 0.63
N LYS A 36 4.15 -2.30 1.85
CA LYS A 36 3.90 -1.50 3.06
C LYS A 36 5.23 -0.91 3.56
N THR A 37 5.42 0.38 3.36
CA THR A 37 6.64 1.09 3.76
C THR A 37 6.54 1.79 5.13
N ASN A 38 5.35 1.77 5.74
CA ASN A 38 5.06 2.42 7.02
C ASN A 38 4.35 1.47 7.98
N GLY A 39 4.47 1.78 9.28
CA GLY A 39 3.91 1.00 10.37
C GLY A 39 4.89 -0.05 10.89
N ASN A 40 4.39 -0.92 11.76
CA ASN A 40 5.20 -1.94 12.43
C ASN A 40 4.75 -3.32 11.96
N ILE A 41 5.72 -4.19 11.71
CA ILE A 41 5.50 -5.59 11.40
C ILE A 41 6.40 -6.44 12.29
N THR A 42 5.95 -7.65 12.59
CA THR A 42 6.77 -8.65 13.27
C THR A 42 7.15 -9.70 12.24
N VAL A 43 8.44 -9.95 12.12
CA VAL A 43 9.00 -10.92 11.18
C VAL A 43 9.87 -11.91 11.96
N THR A 44 9.82 -13.17 11.56
CA THR A 44 10.72 -14.19 12.08
C THR A 44 12.12 -13.98 11.53
N GLY A 45 13.15 -14.08 12.37
CA GLY A 45 14.56 -13.98 11.96
C GLY A 45 15.28 -12.75 12.51
N LEU A 46 14.55 -11.70 12.91
CA LEU A 46 15.14 -10.58 13.65
C LEU A 46 15.41 -10.95 15.11
N GLN A 47 16.60 -10.62 15.59
CA GLN A 47 17.01 -10.82 16.99
C GLN A 47 16.67 -9.59 17.86
N ALA A 48 16.68 -8.41 17.26
CA ALA A 48 16.34 -7.14 17.89
C ALA A 48 15.47 -6.26 16.97
N GLU A 49 14.97 -5.14 17.51
CA GLU A 49 14.21 -4.16 16.75
C GLU A 49 15.08 -3.47 15.69
N VAL A 50 14.51 -3.30 14.48
CA VAL A 50 15.09 -2.53 13.39
C VAL A 50 14.15 -1.40 13.01
N ASN A 51 14.70 -0.18 12.96
CA ASN A 51 13.97 1.01 12.55
C ASN A 51 14.35 1.39 11.12
N ILE A 52 13.36 1.50 10.24
CA ILE A 52 13.53 1.92 8.85
C ILE A 52 12.83 3.27 8.67
N TYR A 53 13.62 4.30 8.40
CA TYR A 53 13.12 5.64 8.05
C TYR A 53 13.31 5.87 6.56
N ARG A 54 12.30 6.42 5.88
CA ARG A 54 12.43 6.85 4.48
C ARG A 54 12.35 8.37 4.42
N ASP A 55 13.30 8.98 3.73
CA ASP A 55 13.33 10.43 3.53
C ASP A 55 12.29 10.89 2.49
N GLU A 56 12.28 12.19 2.18
CA GLU A 56 11.37 12.80 1.19
C GLU A 56 11.54 12.26 -0.24
N TYR A 57 12.71 11.69 -0.55
CA TYR A 57 13.02 11.06 -1.83
C TYR A 57 12.75 9.54 -1.82
N GLY A 58 12.32 8.99 -0.68
CA GLY A 58 12.08 7.56 -0.49
C GLY A 58 13.34 6.73 -0.23
N ILE A 59 14.48 7.37 0.04
CA ILE A 59 15.73 6.66 0.35
C ILE A 59 15.63 6.05 1.75
N PRO A 60 15.83 4.73 1.90
CA PRO A 60 15.74 4.04 3.19
C PRO A 60 17.01 4.22 4.03
N HIS A 61 16.82 4.60 5.28
CA HIS A 61 17.83 4.64 6.34
C HIS A 61 17.50 3.56 7.37
N ILE A 62 18.39 2.58 7.53
CA ILE A 62 18.15 1.40 8.37
C ILE A 62 19.02 1.50 9.63
N TYR A 63 18.39 1.41 10.80
CA TYR A 63 19.03 1.41 12.10
C TYR A 63 18.75 0.10 12.83
N ALA A 64 19.80 -0.67 13.08
CA ALA A 64 19.73 -1.96 13.77
C ALA A 64 20.79 -2.04 14.88
N GLN A 65 20.58 -2.94 15.84
CA GLN A 65 21.51 -3.13 16.97
C GLN A 65 22.69 -4.07 16.66
N ASN A 66 22.59 -4.84 15.58
CA ASN A 66 23.62 -5.76 15.12
C ASN A 66 23.62 -5.85 13.60
N ALA A 67 24.70 -6.40 13.04
CA ALA A 67 24.89 -6.49 11.59
C ALA A 67 23.93 -7.49 10.93
N ASP A 68 23.61 -8.61 11.59
CA ASP A 68 22.74 -9.64 11.02
C ASP A 68 21.33 -9.09 10.75
N ASP A 69 20.77 -8.39 11.74
CA ASP A 69 19.47 -7.72 11.61
C ASP A 69 19.51 -6.56 10.60
N LEU A 70 20.65 -5.86 10.49
CA LEU A 70 20.85 -4.80 9.50
C LEU A 70 20.77 -5.35 8.07
N PHE A 71 21.52 -6.41 7.78
CA PHE A 71 21.53 -7.04 6.45
C PHE A 71 20.21 -7.73 6.13
N PHE A 72 19.55 -8.31 7.13
CA PHE A 72 18.19 -8.84 6.97
C PHE A 72 17.23 -7.74 6.53
N ALA A 73 17.25 -6.60 7.23
CA ALA A 73 16.40 -5.46 6.90
C ALA A 73 16.76 -4.80 5.57
N GLU A 74 18.04 -4.76 5.18
CA GLU A 74 18.49 -4.30 3.87
C GLU A 74 17.85 -5.16 2.77
N GLY A 75 17.95 -6.48 2.86
CA GLY A 75 17.31 -7.41 1.93
C GLY A 75 15.79 -7.23 1.88
N TYR A 76 15.15 -7.03 3.03
CA TYR A 76 13.72 -6.75 3.12
C TYR A 76 13.34 -5.46 2.37
N VAL A 77 14.05 -4.36 2.62
CA VAL A 77 13.83 -3.07 1.95
C VAL A 77 14.11 -3.16 0.44
N HIS A 78 15.16 -3.87 0.05
CA HIS A 78 15.46 -4.17 -1.34
C HIS A 78 14.31 -4.91 -2.03
N ALA A 79 13.72 -5.92 -1.38
CA ALA A 79 12.53 -6.61 -1.89
C ALA A 79 11.27 -5.73 -1.89
N GLN A 80 11.21 -4.65 -1.10
CA GLN A 80 10.11 -3.69 -1.22
C GLN A 80 10.27 -2.81 -2.47
N ASP A 81 11.47 -2.29 -2.68
CA ASP A 81 11.68 -1.20 -3.63
C ASP A 81 12.15 -1.71 -5.00
N ARG A 82 12.80 -2.87 -5.04
CA ARG A 82 13.57 -3.37 -6.20
C ARG A 82 13.41 -4.86 -6.49
N PHE A 83 12.34 -5.50 -5.99
CA PHE A 83 12.13 -6.94 -6.16
C PHE A 83 12.29 -7.40 -7.61
N TRP A 84 11.60 -6.74 -8.54
CA TRP A 84 11.65 -7.08 -9.96
C TRP A 84 13.05 -6.93 -10.57
N GLN A 85 13.87 -5.98 -10.11
CA GLN A 85 15.24 -5.80 -10.60
C GLN A 85 16.21 -6.87 -10.08
N MET A 86 15.87 -7.57 -9.00
CA MET A 86 16.74 -8.56 -8.35
C MET A 86 16.45 -10.00 -8.77
N GLU A 87 15.29 -10.25 -9.39
CA GLU A 87 14.85 -11.55 -9.92
C GLU A 87 15.37 -11.84 -11.35
#